data_AF-A0A919T6V1-F1
#
_entry.id   AF-A0A919T6V1-F1
#
_cell.length_a   1.000
_cell.length_b   1.000
_cell.length_c   1.000
_cell.angle_alpha   90.00
_cell.angle_beta   90.00
_cell.angle_gamma   90.00
#
_symmetry.space_group_name_H-M   'P 1'
#
loop_
_entity.id
_entity.type
_entity.pdbx_description
1 polymer ?
#
loop_
_entity_poly.entity_id
_entity_poly.type
_entity_poly.pdbx_seq_one_letter_code
_entity_poly.pdbx_strand_id
1 'polypeptide(L)'
;MSMDRERLNLATDYLRDRGVAVVVGLHGSTGVGEDDLNAYKRAAATAGTDRWVGTHVGAVEHHGADWDQSGVLRYRHDNSPVREIWWSFNHRQPDLADLLVAALQAAGLNAEGPNDDHTAVLLRLDGAR
;
A
#
# COMPACT_ATOMS: atom_id res chain seq x y z
N MET A 1 -3.64 20.04 1.75
CA MET A 1 -3.57 18.57 1.79
C MET A 1 -3.38 18.09 0.36
N SER A 2 -2.51 17.12 0.09
CA SER A 2 -2.39 16.55 -1.27
C SER A 2 -3.67 15.81 -1.65
N MET A 3 -4.12 15.98 -2.89
CA MET A 3 -5.21 15.19 -3.45
C MET A 3 -4.94 13.68 -3.34
N ASP A 4 -3.69 13.22 -3.41
CA ASP A 4 -3.40 11.79 -3.39
C ASP A 4 -3.55 11.15 -2.00
N ARG A 5 -3.32 11.92 -0.91
CA ARG A 5 -3.60 11.42 0.45
C ARG A 5 -5.09 11.27 0.70
N GLU A 6 -5.88 12.21 0.20
CA GLU A 6 -7.34 12.15 0.28
C GLU A 6 -7.89 10.98 -0.53
N ARG A 7 -7.42 10.78 -1.76
CA ARG A 7 -7.75 9.62 -2.59
C ARG A 7 -7.35 8.30 -1.92
N LEU A 8 -6.16 8.25 -1.32
CA LEU A 8 -5.73 7.07 -0.61
C LEU A 8 -6.63 6.78 0.60
N ASN A 9 -6.96 7.80 1.39
CA ASN A 9 -7.89 7.65 2.51
C ASN A 9 -9.24 7.08 2.04
N LEU A 10 -9.81 7.60 0.95
CA LEU A 10 -11.05 7.08 0.35
C LEU A 10 -10.95 5.59 0.00
N ALA A 11 -9.86 5.17 -0.63
CA ALA A 11 -9.64 3.75 -0.94
C ALA A 11 -9.50 2.90 0.35
N THR A 12 -8.78 3.39 1.36
CA THR A 12 -8.61 2.65 2.61
C THR A 12 -9.90 2.53 3.43
N ASP A 13 -10.73 3.57 3.44
CA ASP A 13 -12.02 3.55 4.14
C ASP A 13 -12.99 2.61 3.44
N TYR A 14 -13.03 2.63 2.10
CA TYR A 14 -13.80 1.67 1.31
C TYR A 14 -13.46 0.20 1.60
N LEU A 15 -12.18 -0.10 1.84
CA LEU A 15 -11.69 -1.43 2.20
C LEU A 15 -12.08 -1.80 3.64
N ARG A 16 -11.93 -0.87 4.58
CA ARG A 16 -12.33 -1.07 5.99
C ARG A 16 -13.82 -1.35 6.12
N ASP A 17 -14.66 -0.63 5.37
CA ASP A 17 -16.11 -0.86 5.30
C ASP A 17 -16.50 -2.26 4.79
N ARG A 18 -15.56 -2.97 4.14
CA ARG A 18 -15.70 -4.35 3.65
C ARG A 18 -14.99 -5.38 4.54
N GLY A 19 -14.64 -5.00 5.77
CA GLY A 19 -14.02 -5.91 6.74
C GLY A 19 -12.59 -6.28 6.39
N VAL A 20 -11.87 -5.42 5.65
CA VAL A 20 -10.44 -5.57 5.38
C VAL A 20 -9.65 -4.72 6.38
N ALA A 21 -8.72 -5.35 7.09
CA ALA A 21 -7.74 -4.63 7.89
C ALA A 21 -6.71 -3.96 6.97
N VAL A 22 -6.59 -2.64 7.06
CA VAL A 22 -5.72 -1.85 6.19
C VAL A 22 -4.60 -1.22 7.01
N VAL A 23 -3.34 -1.54 6.67
CA VAL A 23 -2.15 -0.93 7.25
C VAL A 23 -1.46 -0.08 6.21
N VAL A 24 -1.38 1.23 6.45
CA VAL A 24 -0.61 2.16 5.62
C VAL A 24 0.67 2.51 6.39
N GLY A 25 1.79 2.07 5.85
CA GLY A 25 3.12 2.36 6.35
C GLY A 25 3.38 3.87 6.30
N LEU A 26 3.74 4.43 7.46
CA LEU A 26 4.18 5.81 7.56
C LEU A 26 5.62 6.01 7.11
N HIS A 27 6.37 4.92 6.92
CA HIS A 27 7.72 4.91 6.42
C HIS A 27 7.84 3.70 5.48
N GLY A 28 8.46 3.89 4.33
CA GLY A 28 8.73 2.78 3.42
C GLY A 28 9.78 1.85 4.02
N SER A 29 9.49 0.56 4.10
CA SER A 29 10.50 -0.48 4.35
C SER A 29 11.08 -0.97 3.01
N THR A 30 12.27 -1.58 3.05
CA THR A 30 12.96 -2.15 1.86
C THR A 30 12.28 -3.40 1.29
N GLY A 31 11.15 -3.81 1.86
CA GLY A 31 10.36 -5.00 1.55
C GLY A 31 9.50 -5.36 2.76
N VAL A 32 8.57 -6.31 2.62
CA VAL A 32 7.82 -6.85 3.77
C VAL A 32 8.76 -7.67 4.65
N GLY A 33 9.22 -7.07 5.74
CA GLY A 33 9.92 -7.79 6.79
C GLY A 33 8.96 -8.61 7.66
N GLU A 34 9.52 -9.41 8.57
CA GLU A 34 8.73 -10.13 9.57
C GLU A 34 7.88 -9.15 10.42
N ASP A 35 8.42 -7.96 10.72
CA ASP A 35 7.71 -6.92 11.48
C ASP A 35 6.49 -6.36 10.75
N ASP A 36 6.60 -6.12 9.44
CA ASP A 36 5.51 -5.66 8.59
C ASP A 36 4.40 -6.72 8.54
N LEU A 37 4.77 -7.98 8.29
CA LEU A 37 3.83 -9.09 8.27
C LEU A 37 3.14 -9.29 9.62
N ASN A 38 3.88 -9.17 10.73
CA ASN A 38 3.33 -9.23 12.07
C ASN A 38 2.39 -8.06 12.34
N ALA A 39 2.69 -6.85 11.86
CA ALA A 39 1.79 -5.71 11.95
C ALA A 39 0.48 -5.96 11.19
N TYR A 40 0.53 -6.50 9.97
CA TYR A 40 -0.67 -6.79 9.18
C TYR A 40 -1.55 -7.84 9.87
N LYS A 41 -0.94 -8.93 10.35
CA LYS A 41 -1.66 -9.99 11.09
C LYS A 41 -2.26 -9.47 12.40
N ARG A 42 -1.55 -8.61 13.14
CA ARG A 42 -2.09 -7.98 14.35
C ARG A 42 -3.27 -7.06 14.05
N ALA A 43 -3.21 -6.28 12.98
CA ALA A 43 -4.31 -5.44 12.54
C ALA A 43 -5.54 -6.28 12.16
N ALA A 44 -5.33 -7.36 11.41
CA ALA A 44 -6.36 -8.33 11.03
C ALA A 44 -7.03 -8.96 12.26
N ALA A 45 -6.22 -9.47 13.20
CA ALA A 45 -6.71 -10.05 14.45
C ALA A 45 -7.51 -9.04 15.31
N THR A 46 -7.04 -7.79 15.39
CA THR A 46 -7.75 -6.72 16.12
C THR A 46 -9.09 -6.40 15.49
N ALA A 47 -9.17 -6.42 14.16
CA ALA A 47 -10.40 -6.22 13.41
C ALA A 47 -11.28 -7.48 13.31
N GLY A 48 -10.88 -8.60 13.90
CA GLY A 48 -11.64 -9.86 13.86
C GLY A 48 -11.76 -10.46 12.46
N THR A 49 -10.76 -10.24 11.60
CA THR A 49 -10.78 -10.67 10.19
C THR A 49 -9.46 -11.33 9.81
N ASP A 50 -9.48 -12.24 8.83
CA ASP A 50 -8.26 -12.74 8.18
C ASP A 50 -7.89 -11.90 6.95
N ARG A 51 -8.74 -10.95 6.56
CA ARG A 51 -8.55 -10.12 5.37
C ARG A 51 -7.68 -8.92 5.73
N TRP A 52 -6.46 -8.88 5.20
CA TRP A 52 -5.56 -7.75 5.41
C TRP A 52 -4.87 -7.33 4.12
N VAL A 53 -4.60 -6.03 4.03
CA VAL A 53 -3.72 -5.42 3.03
C VAL A 53 -2.76 -4.44 3.73
N GLY A 54 -1.55 -4.30 3.19
CA GLY A 54 -0.49 -3.51 3.81
C GLY A 54 0.47 -2.91 2.79
N THR A 55 0.74 -1.61 2.87
CA THR A 55 1.72 -0.96 1.99
C THR A 55 3.15 -1.24 2.43
N HIS A 56 4.04 -1.41 1.45
CA HIS A 56 5.48 -1.27 1.58
C HIS A 56 6.01 -0.55 0.32
N VAL A 57 7.19 0.06 0.40
CA VAL A 57 7.74 0.81 -0.75
C VAL A 57 8.76 -0.06 -1.47
N GLY A 58 8.68 -0.09 -2.80
CA GLY A 58 9.39 -1.05 -3.63
C GLY A 58 10.91 -1.08 -3.44
N ALA A 59 11.40 -2.30 -3.23
CA ALA A 59 12.73 -2.85 -3.45
C ALA A 59 13.87 -2.55 -2.43
N VAL A 60 14.55 -3.67 -2.14
CA VAL A 60 15.68 -3.94 -1.23
C VAL A 60 16.89 -2.99 -1.42
N GLU A 61 16.96 -2.30 -2.56
CA GLU A 61 18.17 -1.61 -3.03
C GLU A 61 18.16 -0.09 -2.79
N HIS A 62 17.04 0.47 -2.33
CA HIS A 62 16.77 1.91 -2.52
C HIS A 62 16.18 2.60 -1.29
N HIS A 63 16.65 2.21 -0.09
CA HIS A 63 16.46 2.90 1.20
C HIS A 63 15.12 3.62 1.36
N GLY A 64 14.18 3.05 2.15
CA GLY A 64 12.88 3.57 2.60
C GLY A 64 12.38 4.97 2.18
N ALA A 65 11.07 5.14 2.07
CA ALA A 65 10.48 6.42 1.67
C ALA A 65 9.78 7.15 2.82
N ASP A 66 9.85 8.47 2.81
CA ASP A 66 9.15 9.32 3.77
C ASP A 66 7.99 10.05 3.09
N TRP A 67 6.95 10.32 3.87
CA TRP A 67 5.89 11.23 3.44
C TRP A 67 6.44 12.65 3.34
N ASP A 68 6.22 13.29 2.20
CA ASP A 68 6.50 14.71 2.06
C ASP A 68 5.47 15.58 2.80
N GLN A 69 5.67 16.90 2.79
CA GLN A 69 4.75 17.88 3.40
C GLN A 69 3.33 17.85 2.81
N SER A 70 3.18 17.29 1.62
CA SER A 70 1.89 17.12 0.96
C SER A 70 1.19 15.85 1.41
N GLY A 71 1.91 14.95 2.10
CA GLY A 71 1.41 13.66 2.53
C GLY A 71 1.38 12.69 1.36
N VAL A 72 2.43 12.66 0.53
CA VAL A 72 2.70 11.58 -0.45
C VAL A 72 4.12 11.04 -0.24
N LEU A 73 4.32 9.73 -0.39
CA LEU A 73 5.65 9.11 -0.50
C LEU A 73 6.28 9.57 -1.82
N ARG A 74 7.01 10.69 -1.83
CA ARG A 74 7.59 11.25 -3.06
C ARG A 74 9.07 10.95 -3.22
N TYR A 75 9.80 10.85 -2.12
CA TYR A 75 11.25 10.67 -2.14
C TYR A 75 11.65 9.55 -1.19
N ARG A 76 12.67 8.80 -1.63
CA ARG A 76 13.44 7.87 -0.81
C ARG A 76 14.42 8.64 0.07
N HIS A 77 15.01 7.99 1.07
CA HIS A 77 16.01 8.63 1.94
C HIS A 77 17.25 9.14 1.19
N ASP A 78 17.55 8.59 0.01
CA ASP A 78 18.62 9.05 -0.89
C ASP A 78 18.21 10.21 -1.82
N ASN A 79 17.02 10.80 -1.61
CA ASN A 79 16.36 11.82 -2.43
C ASN A 79 15.95 11.38 -3.84
N SER A 80 16.05 10.09 -4.19
CA SER A 80 15.52 9.62 -5.46
C SER A 80 13.99 9.52 -5.41
N PRO A 81 13.29 9.76 -6.53
CA PRO A 81 11.83 9.78 -6.56
C PRO A 81 11.23 8.37 -6.36
N VAL A 82 10.19 8.28 -5.55
CA VAL A 82 9.34 7.08 -5.45
C VAL A 82 8.41 7.06 -6.66
N ARG A 83 8.44 5.97 -7.42
CA ARG A 83 7.62 5.78 -8.63
C ARG A 83 6.37 4.95 -8.38
N GLU A 84 6.38 4.17 -7.32
CA GLU A 84 5.34 3.19 -7.02
C GLU A 84 5.31 2.81 -5.54
N ILE A 85 4.13 2.41 -5.07
CA ILE A 85 3.87 1.85 -3.75
C ILE A 85 3.37 0.42 -3.95
N TRP A 86 3.96 -0.52 -3.23
CA TRP A 86 3.58 -1.93 -3.30
C TRP A 86 2.62 -2.25 -2.16
N TRP A 87 1.57 -3.00 -2.44
CA TRP A 87 0.58 -3.39 -1.47
C TRP A 87 0.52 -4.91 -1.34
N SER A 88 1.03 -5.43 -0.23
CA SER A 88 0.86 -6.83 0.12
C SER A 88 -0.55 -7.08 0.62
N PHE A 89 -1.01 -8.32 0.45
CA PHE A 89 -2.32 -8.76 0.88
C PHE A 89 -2.25 -10.21 1.36
N ASN A 90 -3.27 -10.67 2.08
CA ASN A 90 -3.33 -12.07 2.48
C ASN A 90 -3.58 -12.97 1.25
N HIS A 91 -2.55 -13.68 0.78
CA HIS A 91 -2.68 -14.57 -0.40
C HIS A 91 -3.63 -15.75 -0.20
N ARG A 92 -4.03 -16.06 1.04
CA ARG A 92 -5.09 -17.04 1.32
C ARG A 92 -6.49 -16.52 0.98
N GLN A 93 -6.61 -15.24 0.62
CA GLN A 93 -7.83 -14.54 0.24
C GLN A 93 -7.60 -13.89 -1.14
N PRO A 94 -7.64 -14.67 -2.23
CA PRO A 94 -7.19 -14.22 -3.55
C PRO A 94 -8.02 -13.05 -4.12
N ASP A 95 -9.26 -12.89 -3.68
CA ASP A 95 -10.14 -11.79 -4.05
C ASP A 95 -9.67 -10.41 -3.54
N LEU A 96 -8.77 -10.39 -2.55
CA LEU A 96 -8.23 -9.14 -2.01
C LEU A 96 -7.41 -8.35 -3.02
N ALA A 97 -6.72 -9.02 -3.94
CA ALA A 97 -5.95 -8.33 -4.98
C ALA A 97 -6.89 -7.50 -5.87
N ASP A 98 -7.93 -8.13 -6.40
CA ASP A 98 -8.93 -7.48 -7.24
C ASP A 98 -9.69 -6.38 -6.49
N LEU A 99 -10.09 -6.66 -5.24
CA LEU A 99 -10.77 -5.68 -4.40
C LEU A 99 -9.91 -4.45 -4.13
N LEU A 100 -8.61 -4.65 -3.88
CA LEU A 100 -7.66 -3.57 -3.65
C LEU A 100 -7.43 -2.73 -4.91
N VAL A 101 -7.23 -3.36 -6.06
CA VAL A 101 -7.12 -2.66 -7.36
C VAL A 101 -8.37 -1.83 -7.61
N ALA A 102 -9.56 -2.44 -7.47
CA ALA A 102 -10.83 -1.75 -7.67
C ALA A 102 -11.02 -0.55 -6.72
N ALA A 103 -10.65 -0.71 -5.44
CA ALA A 103 -10.75 0.37 -4.46
C ALA A 103 -9.82 1.55 -4.79
N LEU A 104 -8.57 1.27 -5.17
CA LEU A 104 -7.60 2.29 -5.56
C LEU A 104 -8.03 3.00 -6.85
N GLN A 105 -8.44 2.25 -7.87
CA GLN A 105 -8.91 2.81 -9.15
C GLN A 105 -10.19 3.63 -9.00
N ALA A 106 -11.14 3.20 -8.15
CA ALA A 106 -12.34 3.96 -7.85
C ALA A 106 -12.04 5.31 -7.17
N ALA A 107 -10.93 5.39 -6.42
CA ALA A 107 -10.41 6.64 -5.85
C ALA A 107 -9.61 7.49 -6.86
N GLY A 108 -9.52 7.08 -8.13
CA GLY A 108 -8.78 7.77 -9.18
C GLY A 108 -7.26 7.58 -9.09
N LEU A 109 -6.79 6.51 -8.45
CA LEU A 109 -5.38 6.16 -8.35
C LEU A 109 -4.99 5.12 -9.42
N ASN A 110 -3.76 5.20 -9.91
CA ASN A 110 -3.25 4.30 -10.93
C ASN A 110 -2.72 2.99 -10.30
N ALA A 111 -3.61 2.02 -10.09
CA ALA A 111 -3.27 0.71 -9.53
C ALA A 111 -3.35 -0.41 -10.56
N GLU A 112 -2.37 -1.30 -10.52
CA GLU A 112 -2.22 -2.47 -11.40
C GLU A 112 -2.33 -3.75 -10.56
N GLY A 113 -2.92 -4.79 -11.17
CA GLY A 113 -2.99 -6.12 -10.56
C GLY A 113 -1.63 -6.70 -10.22
N PRO A 114 -1.58 -7.82 -9.50
CA PRO A 114 -0.32 -8.45 -9.13
C PRO A 114 0.53 -8.74 -10.37
N ASN A 115 1.80 -8.35 -10.32
CA ASN A 115 2.78 -8.70 -11.34
C ASN A 115 3.02 -10.22 -11.37
N ASP A 116 3.68 -10.71 -12.43
CA ASP A 116 3.86 -12.14 -12.73
C ASP A 116 4.61 -12.93 -11.61
N ASP A 117 5.19 -12.23 -10.62
CA ASP A 117 5.83 -12.81 -9.42
C ASP A 117 4.93 -12.80 -8.15
N HIS A 118 3.65 -12.45 -8.28
CA HIS A 118 2.55 -12.71 -7.34
C HIS A 118 2.79 -12.39 -5.85
N THR A 119 3.14 -11.14 -5.50
CA THR A 119 3.16 -10.78 -4.06
C THR A 119 2.45 -9.49 -3.67
N ALA A 120 2.18 -8.59 -4.61
CA ALA A 120 1.62 -7.28 -4.29
C ALA A 120 0.85 -6.63 -5.44
N VAL A 121 -0.10 -5.76 -5.11
CA VAL A 121 -0.71 -4.79 -6.02
C VAL A 121 0.20 -3.57 -6.11
N LEU A 122 0.45 -3.06 -7.33
CA LEU A 122 1.25 -1.86 -7.53
C LEU A 122 0.34 -0.63 -7.62
N LEU A 123 0.69 0.43 -6.92
CA LEU A 123 0.15 1.77 -7.08
C LEU A 123 1.23 2.67 -7.70
N ARG A 124 1.06 3.08 -8.96
CA ARG A 124 1.95 4.01 -9.65
C ARG A 124 1.70 5.44 -9.15
N LEU A 125 2.78 6.17 -8.88
CA LEU A 125 2.74 7.57 -8.49
C LEU A 125 3.01 8.43 -9.72
N ASP A 126 1.94 8.77 -10.44
CA ASP A 126 2.02 9.64 -11.61
C ASP A 126 2.53 11.03 -11.18
N GLY A 127 3.63 11.50 -11.79
CA GLY A 127 4.16 12.84 -11.56
C GLY A 127 5.28 12.99 -10.55
N ALA A 128 5.86 11.91 -10.03
CA ALA A 128 7.20 12.00 -9.42
C ALA A 128 8.17 12.51 -10.50
N ARG A 129 8.68 13.73 -10.38
CA ARG A 129 9.70 14.28 -11.28
C ARG A 129 10.91 14.65 -10.46
#